data_AF-A0A9C9K1I1-F1
#
_entry.id   AF-A0A9C9K1I1-F1
#
_cell.length_a   1.000
_cell.length_b   1.000
_cell.length_c   1.000
_cell.angle_alpha   90.00
_cell.angle_beta   90.00
_cell.angle_gamma   90.00
#
_symmetry.space_group_name_H-M   'P 1'
#
loop_
_entity.id
_entity.type
_entity.pdbx_description
1 polymer ?
#
loop_
_entity_poly.entity_id
_entity_poly.type
_entity_poly.pdbx_seq_one_letter_code
_entity_poly.pdbx_strand_id
1 'polypeptide(L)'
;TVVFIEKELLFELSPVYRFTPFILIICFILLLSIITRRGWCRYICPLGALLSLIGTRAPFARQLTDDCIGCGVCERFCRMGILAESGMQTRKSECILCGECAFICAKEAVLYTARGKHKTDSTNRSKFLLTRRTLFTGLGIGFLSIIPIKLIKKKDTVIRPPGTDRERLEKLCLRCGLCIRVCPTNALQHDILHTSLSALFTPQLVARVGPCSFNCNLCGRVCPSGAIPKLTLKIKQKTRMGQAEIVRATCLSWLGETCMLCQEVCPTPTKAIITRHRRNHPEFKGIPAPEVDKDLCIGCGYCENICPVDPPAIKVHPLEFQ
;
A
#
# COMPACT_ATOMS: atom_id res chain seq x y z
N THR A 1 -22.01 22.99 30.00
CA THR A 1 -21.15 23.83 29.13
C THR A 1 -19.66 23.66 29.36
N VAL A 2 -19.21 23.08 30.49
CA VAL A 2 -17.77 22.87 30.78
C VAL A 2 -17.23 21.53 30.26
N VAL A 3 -18.08 20.57 29.87
CA VAL A 3 -17.67 19.25 29.33
C VAL A 3 -17.38 19.30 27.81
N PHE A 4 -17.71 20.39 27.12
CA PHE A 4 -17.50 20.53 25.67
C PHE A 4 -16.09 20.99 25.30
N ILE A 5 -15.32 21.59 26.22
CA ILE A 5 -14.01 22.17 25.92
C ILE A 5 -12.87 21.14 26.00
N GLU A 6 -12.99 20.08 26.82
CA GLU A 6 -11.95 19.03 26.88
C GLU A 6 -11.92 18.12 25.63
N LYS A 7 -13.03 17.99 24.89
CA LYS A 7 -13.10 17.13 23.70
C LYS A 7 -12.43 17.72 22.46
N GLU A 8 -12.24 19.04 22.40
CA GLU A 8 -11.48 19.67 21.30
C GLU A 8 -9.97 19.46 21.45
N LEU A 9 -9.46 19.26 22.67
CA LEU A 9 -8.01 19.13 22.89
C LEU A 9 -7.45 17.72 22.61
N LEU A 10 -8.29 16.68 22.63
CA LEU A 10 -7.87 15.30 22.38
C LEU A 10 -8.07 14.82 20.94
N PHE A 11 -8.73 15.62 20.08
CA PHE A 11 -8.90 15.31 18.66
C PHE A 11 -7.70 15.74 17.78
N GLU A 12 -6.65 16.30 18.40
CA GLU A 12 -5.33 16.52 17.78
C GLU A 12 -4.37 15.33 17.91
N LEU A 13 -4.81 14.16 18.42
CA LEU A 13 -4.09 12.89 18.24
C LEU A 13 -4.35 12.30 16.85
N SER A 14 -3.94 13.14 15.91
CA SER A 14 -3.81 13.09 14.47
C SER A 14 -3.60 11.72 13.76
N PRO A 15 -3.94 11.65 12.46
CA PRO A 15 -3.47 10.60 11.54
C PRO A 15 -1.93 10.55 11.42
N VAL A 16 -1.19 11.48 12.04
CA VAL A 16 0.27 11.55 12.01
C VAL A 16 0.92 10.36 12.70
N TYR A 17 0.33 9.78 13.76
CA TYR A 17 0.96 8.65 14.47
C TYR A 17 1.06 7.37 13.61
N ARG A 18 0.20 7.24 12.59
CA ARG A 18 0.27 6.14 11.60
C ARG A 18 1.33 6.40 10.53
N PHE A 19 1.69 7.66 10.29
CA PHE A 19 2.71 8.08 9.32
C PHE A 19 4.08 8.33 9.95
N THR A 20 4.22 8.50 11.27
CA THR A 20 5.50 8.66 11.96
C THR A 20 6.56 7.63 11.54
N PRO A 21 6.27 6.30 11.50
CA PRO A 21 7.28 5.35 11.04
C PRO A 21 7.63 5.54 9.56
N PHE A 22 6.67 5.92 8.70
CA PHE A 22 6.92 6.21 7.29
C PHE A 22 7.80 7.45 7.11
N ILE A 23 7.54 8.52 7.86
CA ILE A 23 8.34 9.75 7.85
C ILE A 23 9.76 9.46 8.30
N LEU A 24 9.94 8.69 9.39
CA LEU A 24 11.26 8.30 9.87
C LEU A 24 12.04 7.46 8.84
N ILE A 25 11.38 6.50 8.18
CA ILE A 25 12.00 5.70 7.11
C ILE A 25 12.40 6.59 5.93
N ILE A 26 11.54 7.51 5.49
CA ILE A 26 11.83 8.43 4.39
C ILE A 26 12.99 9.35 4.76
N CYS A 27 12.98 9.97 5.94
CA CYS A 27 14.08 10.80 6.43
C CYS A 27 15.40 10.04 6.50
N PHE A 28 15.37 8.78 6.95
CA PHE A 28 16.55 7.92 6.97
C PHE A 28 17.09 7.62 5.56
N ILE A 29 16.23 7.32 4.59
CA ILE A 29 16.62 7.09 3.19
C ILE A 29 17.22 8.35 2.56
N LEU A 30 16.64 9.53 2.83
CA LEU A 30 17.15 10.82 2.36
C LEU A 30 18.51 11.13 2.97
N LEU A 31 18.66 10.98 4.28
CA LEU A 31 19.93 11.19 4.98
C LEU A 31 21.05 10.29 4.42
N LEU A 32 20.75 9.01 4.22
CA LEU A 32 21.70 8.06 3.63
C LEU A 32 22.09 8.43 2.20
N SER A 33 21.16 8.98 1.43
CA SER A 33 21.39 9.44 0.05
C SER A 33 22.21 10.72 -0.02
N ILE A 34 22.15 11.57 1.00
CA ILE A 34 22.98 12.77 1.14
C ILE A 34 24.41 12.38 1.54
N ILE A 35 24.56 11.50 2.54
CA ILE A 35 25.89 11.08 3.04
C ILE A 35 26.63 10.25 1.98
N THR A 36 25.91 9.41 1.23
CA THR A 36 26.50 8.56 0.19
C THR A 36 25.70 8.62 -1.10
N ARG A 37 26.37 8.94 -2.22
CA ARG A 37 25.71 8.91 -3.53
C ARG A 37 25.13 7.50 -3.77
N ARG A 38 23.80 7.41 -3.86
CA ARG A 38 23.05 6.14 -4.00
C ARG A 38 23.24 5.15 -2.85
N GLY A 39 23.32 5.64 -1.61
CA GLY A 39 23.50 4.83 -0.40
C GLY A 39 22.49 3.71 -0.20
N TRP A 40 21.22 3.94 -0.53
CA TRP A 40 20.19 2.90 -0.46
C TRP A 40 20.54 1.70 -1.36
N CYS A 41 20.82 1.96 -2.64
CA CYS A 41 21.18 0.93 -3.61
C CYS A 41 22.45 0.18 -3.24
N ARG A 42 23.40 0.88 -2.59
CA ARG A 42 24.71 0.32 -2.24
C ARG A 42 24.72 -0.50 -0.94
N TYR A 43 23.96 -0.08 0.07
CA TYR A 43 24.11 -0.64 1.42
C TYR A 43 22.87 -1.34 1.97
N ILE A 44 21.68 -1.03 1.45
CA ILE A 44 20.41 -1.48 2.05
C ILE A 44 19.55 -2.27 1.07
N CYS A 45 19.61 -1.95 -0.22
CA CYS A 45 18.75 -2.53 -1.22
C CYS A 45 19.05 -4.03 -1.41
N PRO A 46 18.08 -4.93 -1.18
CA PRO A 46 18.27 -6.38 -1.36
C PRO A 46 18.57 -6.74 -2.81
N LEU A 47 18.01 -5.98 -3.76
CA LEU A 47 18.31 -6.14 -5.19
C LEU A 47 19.77 -5.78 -5.49
N GLY A 48 20.34 -4.76 -4.84
CA GLY A 48 21.75 -4.40 -5.00
C GLY A 48 22.69 -5.50 -4.52
N ALA A 49 22.39 -6.12 -3.38
CA ALA A 49 23.13 -7.27 -2.87
C ALA A 49 23.04 -8.48 -3.82
N LEU A 50 21.84 -8.78 -4.34
CA LEU A 50 21.63 -9.86 -5.31
C LEU A 50 22.41 -9.62 -6.61
N LEU A 51 22.34 -8.40 -7.16
CA LEU A 51 23.07 -8.01 -8.36
C LEU A 51 24.58 -8.07 -8.16
N SER A 52 25.09 -7.70 -6.98
CA SER A 52 26.52 -7.85 -6.66
C SER A 52 26.95 -9.32 -6.64
N LEU A 53 26.08 -10.23 -6.22
CA LEU A 53 26.37 -11.66 -6.24
C LEU A 53 26.44 -12.20 -7.68
N ILE A 54 25.44 -11.85 -8.51
CA ILE A 54 25.36 -12.27 -9.91
C ILE A 54 26.49 -11.63 -10.74
N GLY A 55 26.79 -10.36 -10.47
CA GLY A 55 27.82 -9.55 -11.17
C GLY A 55 29.24 -10.08 -11.04
N THR A 56 29.53 -10.96 -10.08
CA THR A 56 30.82 -11.67 -10.00
C THR A 56 31.14 -12.49 -11.26
N ARG A 57 30.10 -12.94 -11.97
CA ARG A 57 30.17 -13.71 -13.21
C ARG A 57 29.83 -12.89 -14.46
N ALA A 58 29.84 -11.56 -14.38
CA ALA A 58 29.58 -10.72 -15.54
C ALA A 58 30.56 -11.06 -16.69
N PRO A 59 30.07 -11.33 -17.91
CA PRO A 59 30.91 -11.69 -19.05
C PRO A 59 31.71 -10.49 -19.57
N PHE A 60 31.22 -9.27 -19.37
CA PHE A 60 31.88 -8.02 -19.74
C PHE A 60 32.33 -7.26 -18.50
N ALA A 61 33.51 -6.66 -18.55
CA ALA A 61 34.04 -5.85 -17.47
C ALA A 61 34.82 -4.64 -18.00
N ARG A 62 34.88 -3.59 -17.17
CA ARG A 62 35.81 -2.48 -17.37
C ARG A 62 37.24 -3.00 -17.24
N GLN A 63 38.07 -2.69 -18.22
CA GLN A 63 39.50 -2.95 -18.25
C GLN A 63 40.25 -1.65 -18.57
N LEU A 64 41.53 -1.62 -18.21
CA LEU A 64 42.41 -0.48 -18.45
C LEU A 64 43.53 -0.91 -19.40
N THR A 65 43.89 -0.04 -20.33
CA THR A 65 45.12 -0.16 -21.11
C THR A 65 46.30 0.44 -20.35
N ASP A 66 47.51 0.19 -20.83
CA ASP A 66 48.75 0.74 -20.28
C ASP A 66 48.85 2.26 -20.46
N ASP A 67 47.96 2.88 -21.26
CA ASP A 67 47.87 4.33 -21.47
C ASP A 67 47.23 5.08 -20.27
N CYS A 68 46.72 4.34 -19.28
CA CYS A 68 46.11 4.93 -18.09
C CYS A 68 47.16 5.56 -17.17
N ILE A 69 47.17 6.89 -17.08
CA ILE A 69 48.08 7.65 -16.22
C ILE A 69 47.59 7.83 -14.77
N GLY A 70 46.48 7.19 -14.37
CA GLY A 70 45.97 7.29 -13.00
C GLY A 70 45.52 8.71 -12.58
N CYS A 71 44.86 9.46 -13.47
CA CYS A 71 44.45 10.85 -13.17
C CYS A 71 43.24 11.00 -12.23
N GLY A 72 42.52 9.91 -11.92
CA GLY A 72 41.38 9.94 -10.98
C GLY A 72 40.12 10.65 -11.47
N VAL A 73 40.08 11.18 -12.71
CA VAL A 73 38.89 11.88 -13.23
C VAL A 73 37.67 10.94 -13.27
N CYS A 74 37.83 9.73 -13.80
CA CYS A 74 36.75 8.75 -13.88
C CYS A 74 36.19 8.35 -12.50
N GLU A 75 37.00 8.40 -11.45
CA GLU A 75 36.59 8.08 -10.08
C GLU A 75 35.55 9.09 -9.57
N ARG A 76 35.76 10.39 -9.82
CA ARG A 76 34.84 11.47 -9.41
C ARG A 76 33.48 11.39 -10.11
N PHE A 77 33.45 10.88 -11.34
CA PHE A 77 32.23 10.75 -12.14
C PHE A 77 31.54 9.39 -11.98
N CYS A 78 32.16 8.43 -11.28
CA CYS A 78 31.57 7.13 -11.04
C CYS A 78 30.38 7.23 -10.09
N ARG A 79 29.15 7.19 -10.64
CA ARG A 79 27.90 7.28 -9.85
C ARG A 79 27.74 6.15 -8.83
N MET A 80 28.43 5.03 -9.03
CA MET A 80 28.42 3.89 -8.11
C MET A 80 29.55 3.97 -7.06
N GLY A 81 30.56 4.83 -7.24
CA GLY A 81 31.69 4.97 -6.32
C GLY A 81 32.46 3.66 -6.13
N ILE A 82 32.69 2.93 -7.22
CA ILE A 82 33.32 1.60 -7.26
C ILE A 82 34.75 1.61 -7.81
N LEU A 83 35.20 2.77 -8.27
CA LEU A 83 36.57 3.01 -8.72
C LEU A 83 37.39 3.46 -7.52
N ALA A 84 38.65 3.02 -7.46
CA ALA A 84 39.60 3.39 -6.42
C ALA A 84 41.00 3.53 -7.02
N GLU A 85 41.95 4.04 -6.24
CA GLU A 85 43.35 4.26 -6.65
C GLU A 85 43.43 5.08 -7.94
N SER A 86 42.80 6.25 -7.92
CA SER A 86 42.76 7.19 -9.05
C SER A 86 42.20 6.58 -10.34
N GLY A 87 41.22 5.67 -10.19
CA GLY A 87 40.54 5.01 -11.30
C GLY A 87 41.20 3.72 -11.82
N MET A 88 42.29 3.29 -11.20
CA MET A 88 43.02 2.07 -11.60
C MET A 88 42.34 0.79 -11.13
N GLN A 89 41.72 0.79 -9.95
CA GLN A 89 40.96 -0.37 -9.46
C GLN A 89 39.48 -0.21 -9.73
N THR A 90 38.80 -1.33 -9.99
CA THR A 90 37.34 -1.37 -10.19
C THR A 90 36.75 -2.57 -9.47
N ARG A 91 35.75 -2.33 -8.61
CA ARG A 91 34.94 -3.41 -8.04
C ARG A 91 33.95 -3.93 -9.09
N LYS A 92 34.36 -4.98 -9.81
CA LYS A 92 33.65 -5.52 -10.99
C LYS A 92 32.21 -5.97 -10.67
N SER A 93 31.99 -6.57 -9.49
CA SER A 93 30.67 -7.07 -9.06
C SER A 93 29.62 -5.98 -8.88
N GLU A 94 30.03 -4.76 -8.57
CA GLU A 94 29.14 -3.61 -8.31
C GLU A 94 29.03 -2.69 -9.55
N CYS A 95 29.73 -3.00 -10.65
CA CYS A 95 29.71 -2.20 -11.86
C CYS A 95 28.47 -2.49 -12.71
N ILE A 96 27.65 -1.46 -12.92
CA ILE A 96 26.46 -1.51 -13.80
C ILE A 96 26.78 -1.28 -15.29
N LEU A 97 28.07 -1.22 -15.66
CA LEU A 97 28.54 -1.06 -17.04
C LEU A 97 27.93 0.16 -17.79
N CYS A 98 27.75 1.29 -17.09
CA CYS A 98 27.13 2.50 -17.68
C CYS A 98 27.98 3.23 -18.73
N GLY A 99 29.27 2.91 -18.88
CA GLY A 99 30.13 3.52 -19.91
C GLY A 99 30.71 4.91 -19.60
N GLU A 100 30.17 5.63 -18.61
CA GLU A 100 30.54 7.04 -18.31
C GLU A 100 32.06 7.26 -18.12
N CYS A 101 32.75 6.32 -17.47
CA CYS A 101 34.20 6.42 -17.26
C CYS A 101 35.04 6.27 -18.53
N ALA A 102 34.52 5.60 -19.56
CA ALA A 102 35.19 5.53 -20.86
C ALA A 102 34.98 6.83 -21.64
N PHE A 103 33.76 7.37 -21.60
CA PHE A 103 33.43 8.63 -22.26
C PHE A 103 34.26 9.82 -21.77
N ILE A 104 34.53 9.91 -20.46
CA ILE A 104 35.29 11.03 -19.88
C ILE A 104 36.82 10.83 -19.94
N CYS A 105 37.30 9.68 -20.40
CA CYS A 105 38.72 9.38 -20.41
C CYS A 105 39.39 10.04 -21.62
N ALA A 106 40.09 11.16 -21.40
CA ALA A 106 40.83 11.86 -22.46
C ALA A 106 41.96 11.04 -23.11
N LYS A 107 42.40 9.96 -22.46
CA LYS A 107 43.41 9.02 -22.98
C LYS A 107 42.79 7.77 -23.61
N GLU A 108 41.45 7.66 -23.61
CA GLU A 108 40.71 6.51 -24.12
C GLU A 108 41.14 5.15 -23.54
N ALA A 109 41.80 5.17 -22.37
CA ALA A 109 42.42 4.01 -21.75
C ALA A 109 41.43 3.04 -21.07
N VAL A 110 40.12 3.31 -21.16
CA VAL A 110 39.07 2.53 -20.49
C VAL A 110 38.27 1.75 -21.52
N LEU A 111 38.37 0.43 -21.46
CA LEU A 111 37.70 -0.48 -22.41
C LEU A 111 36.69 -1.38 -21.69
N TYR A 112 35.64 -1.77 -22.42
CA TYR A 112 34.67 -2.77 -21.97
C TYR A 112 34.77 -4.00 -22.86
N THR A 113 35.47 -5.01 -22.39
CA THR A 113 35.72 -6.23 -23.17
C THR A 113 35.15 -7.46 -22.47
N ALA A 114 34.84 -8.48 -23.26
CA ALA A 114 34.55 -9.80 -22.72
C ALA A 114 35.75 -10.26 -21.89
N ARG A 115 35.49 -11.00 -20.81
CA ARG A 115 36.51 -11.45 -19.84
C ARG A 115 37.54 -12.36 -20.52
N GLY A 116 38.53 -11.75 -21.15
CA GLY A 116 39.73 -12.35 -21.74
C GLY A 116 40.97 -11.94 -20.95
N LYS A 117 41.97 -12.83 -20.92
CA LYS A 117 43.19 -12.76 -20.10
C LYS A 117 44.03 -11.50 -20.39
N HIS A 118 43.85 -10.42 -19.64
CA HIS A 118 44.91 -9.42 -19.44
C HIS A 118 45.38 -9.47 -17.98
N LYS A 119 46.67 -9.73 -17.80
CA LYS A 119 47.38 -9.72 -16.52
C LYS A 119 47.54 -8.27 -16.06
N THR A 120 46.75 -7.84 -15.10
CA THR A 120 47.14 -6.80 -14.15
C THR A 120 46.66 -7.18 -12.75
N ASP A 121 47.43 -6.73 -11.77
CA ASP A 121 47.83 -7.46 -10.57
C ASP A 121 46.71 -7.91 -9.62
N SER A 122 46.88 -9.13 -9.12
CA SER A 122 46.01 -9.85 -8.21
C SER A 122 46.28 -9.51 -6.74
N THR A 123 46.37 -8.22 -6.40
CA THR A 123 46.77 -7.78 -5.06
C THR A 123 45.75 -6.86 -4.40
N ASN A 124 44.46 -7.14 -4.61
CA ASN A 124 43.48 -6.93 -3.55
C ASN A 124 42.36 -7.94 -3.71
N ARG A 125 42.62 -9.20 -3.30
CA ARG A 125 41.56 -9.97 -2.64
C ARG A 125 41.09 -9.06 -1.52
N SER A 126 40.08 -8.22 -1.80
CA SER A 126 39.30 -7.62 -0.74
C SER A 126 38.94 -8.82 0.10
N LYS A 127 39.59 -8.96 1.26
CA LYS A 127 39.23 -9.94 2.25
C LYS A 127 37.73 -9.92 2.23
N PHE A 128 37.14 -11.07 1.92
CA PHE A 128 35.74 -11.32 2.15
C PHE A 128 35.60 -11.18 3.66
N LEU A 129 35.57 -9.93 4.11
CA LEU A 129 35.37 -9.53 5.46
C LEU A 129 33.90 -9.84 5.63
N LEU A 130 33.68 -11.07 6.11
CA LEU A 130 32.56 -11.47 6.93
C LEU A 130 32.40 -10.43 8.05
N THR A 131 31.94 -9.24 7.71
CA THR A 131 31.65 -8.17 8.64
C THR A 131 30.17 -7.93 8.55
N ARG A 132 29.41 -8.62 9.41
CA ARG A 132 27.96 -8.45 9.70
C ARG A 132 26.96 -8.46 8.50
N ARG A 133 27.40 -8.28 7.26
CA ARG A 133 26.59 -8.08 6.05
C ARG A 133 26.22 -9.39 5.36
N THR A 134 26.98 -10.46 5.55
CA THR A 134 26.68 -11.79 5.00
C THR A 134 25.71 -12.60 5.86
N LEU A 135 25.60 -12.29 7.16
CA LEU A 135 24.64 -12.96 8.06
C LEU A 135 23.19 -12.53 7.78
N PHE A 136 22.96 -11.26 7.42
CA PHE A 136 21.61 -10.81 7.05
C PHE A 136 21.18 -11.23 5.63
N THR A 137 22.12 -11.44 4.70
CA THR A 137 21.78 -11.89 3.34
C THR A 137 21.62 -13.41 3.20
N GLY A 138 22.23 -14.21 4.09
CA GLY A 138 22.14 -15.67 4.04
C GLY A 138 20.90 -16.25 4.76
N LEU A 139 20.51 -15.67 5.90
CA LEU A 139 19.35 -16.15 6.66
C LEU A 139 18.03 -15.45 6.27
N GLY A 140 18.08 -14.24 5.71
CA GLY A 140 16.89 -13.47 5.36
C GLY A 140 16.23 -13.82 4.02
N ILE A 141 16.95 -14.46 3.09
CA ILE A 141 16.45 -14.75 1.73
C ILE A 141 16.07 -16.23 1.56
N GLY A 142 16.74 -17.15 2.26
CA GLY A 142 16.49 -18.59 2.15
C GLY A 142 15.30 -19.11 2.95
N PHE A 143 15.02 -18.55 4.14
CA PHE A 143 13.98 -19.09 5.03
C PHE A 143 12.56 -18.55 4.79
N LEU A 144 12.41 -17.47 4.03
CA LEU A 144 11.08 -16.94 3.66
C LEU A 144 10.52 -17.53 2.36
N SER A 145 11.32 -18.28 1.59
CA SER A 145 10.94 -18.79 0.26
C SER A 145 10.36 -20.20 0.25
N ILE A 146 10.26 -20.89 1.41
CA ILE A 146 9.64 -22.23 1.52
C ILE A 146 8.76 -22.34 2.78
N ILE A 147 8.07 -21.27 3.16
CA ILE A 147 6.79 -21.50 3.87
C ILE A 147 5.80 -21.78 2.74
N PRO A 148 5.22 -22.98 2.64
CA PRO A 148 4.02 -23.12 1.84
C PRO A 148 3.02 -22.22 2.54
N ILE A 149 2.85 -20.99 2.05
CA ILE A 149 1.71 -20.16 2.40
C ILE A 149 0.55 -20.92 1.76
N LYS A 150 0.11 -22.00 2.42
CA LYS A 150 -1.24 -22.51 2.30
C LYS A 150 -2.08 -21.29 2.60
N LEU A 151 -2.50 -20.66 1.52
CA LEU A 151 -3.26 -19.44 1.47
C LEU A 151 -4.46 -19.68 2.36
N ILE A 152 -4.39 -19.22 3.62
CA ILE A 152 -5.54 -19.26 4.52
C ILE A 152 -6.55 -18.37 3.83
N LYS A 153 -7.51 -19.01 3.14
CA LYS A 153 -8.57 -18.35 2.39
C LYS A 153 -9.51 -17.74 3.43
N LYS A 154 -9.07 -16.62 4.01
CA LYS A 154 -9.84 -15.86 4.99
C LYS A 154 -11.08 -15.34 4.26
N LYS A 155 -12.26 -15.53 4.86
CA LYS A 155 -13.52 -14.96 4.37
C LYS A 155 -13.31 -13.47 4.13
N ASP A 156 -13.85 -12.94 3.02
CA ASP A 156 -13.70 -11.52 2.74
C ASP A 156 -14.49 -10.74 3.79
N THR A 157 -13.78 -9.94 4.57
CA THR A 157 -14.37 -9.14 5.66
C THR A 157 -14.55 -7.67 5.24
N VAL A 158 -14.13 -7.31 4.02
CA VAL A 158 -14.10 -5.92 3.57
C VAL A 158 -15.10 -5.70 2.44
N ILE A 159 -15.69 -4.51 2.42
CA ILE A 159 -16.63 -4.11 1.37
C ILE A 159 -15.83 -3.66 0.16
N ARG A 160 -16.21 -4.11 -1.04
CA ARG A 160 -15.55 -3.73 -2.29
C ARG A 160 -16.27 -2.56 -2.98
N PRO A 161 -15.58 -1.79 -3.85
CA PRO A 161 -16.21 -0.73 -4.64
C PRO A 161 -17.40 -1.24 -5.48
N PRO A 162 -18.27 -0.35 -5.97
CA PRO A 162 -19.45 -0.76 -6.73
C PRO A 162 -19.09 -1.50 -8.02
N GLY A 163 -19.70 -2.67 -8.20
CA GLY A 163 -19.60 -3.49 -9.42
C GLY A 163 -18.33 -4.32 -9.52
N THR A 164 -17.56 -4.46 -8.43
CA THR A 164 -16.38 -5.32 -8.41
C THR A 164 -16.37 -6.19 -7.15
N ASP A 165 -15.76 -7.35 -7.26
CA ASP A 165 -15.56 -8.30 -6.18
C ASP A 165 -14.06 -8.48 -5.93
N ARG A 166 -13.74 -9.31 -4.93
CA ARG A 166 -12.36 -9.62 -4.57
C ARG A 166 -11.60 -10.26 -5.73
N GLU A 167 -12.19 -11.25 -6.38
CA GLU A 167 -11.52 -12.04 -7.42
C GLU A 167 -11.14 -11.17 -8.63
N ARG A 168 -12.05 -10.31 -9.07
CA ARG A 168 -11.83 -9.36 -10.15
C ARG A 168 -10.75 -8.35 -9.79
N LEU A 169 -10.74 -7.82 -8.57
CA LEU A 169 -9.69 -6.90 -8.11
C LEU A 169 -8.33 -7.58 -8.06
N GLU A 170 -8.23 -8.81 -7.54
CA GLU A 170 -6.96 -9.55 -7.49
C GLU A 170 -6.38 -9.80 -8.90
N LYS A 171 -7.24 -10.04 -9.89
CA LYS A 171 -6.83 -10.32 -11.28
C LYS A 171 -6.52 -9.07 -12.10
N LEU A 172 -7.32 -8.00 -11.96
CA LEU A 172 -7.28 -6.84 -12.87
C LEU A 172 -6.73 -5.57 -12.23
N CYS A 173 -6.66 -5.45 -10.90
CA CYS A 173 -6.28 -4.19 -10.26
C CYS A 173 -4.77 -3.94 -10.40
N LEU A 174 -4.41 -2.81 -11.03
CA LEU A 174 -3.02 -2.34 -11.11
C LEU A 174 -2.51 -1.70 -9.80
N ARG A 175 -3.35 -1.62 -8.76
CA ARG A 175 -3.03 -1.00 -7.46
C ARG A 175 -2.51 0.45 -7.57
N CYS A 176 -3.03 1.21 -8.54
CA CYS A 176 -2.60 2.59 -8.83
C CYS A 176 -3.16 3.66 -7.88
N GLY A 177 -4.16 3.35 -7.06
CA GLY A 177 -4.76 4.29 -6.10
C GLY A 177 -5.64 5.40 -6.69
N LEU A 178 -5.85 5.48 -8.02
CA LEU A 178 -6.63 6.54 -8.66
C LEU A 178 -8.09 6.61 -8.15
N CYS A 179 -8.73 5.46 -7.92
CA CYS A 179 -10.09 5.39 -7.39
C CYS A 179 -10.21 5.94 -5.97
N ILE A 180 -9.17 5.77 -5.14
CA ILE A 180 -9.09 6.29 -3.79
C ILE A 180 -8.91 7.81 -3.83
N ARG A 181 -7.97 8.30 -4.66
CA ARG A 181 -7.70 9.74 -4.82
C ARG A 181 -8.91 10.54 -5.31
N VAL A 182 -9.73 9.97 -6.19
CA VAL A 182 -10.91 10.66 -6.74
C VAL A 182 -12.15 10.54 -5.83
N CYS A 183 -12.09 9.79 -4.73
CA CYS A 183 -13.24 9.55 -3.88
C CYS A 183 -13.59 10.81 -3.06
N PRO A 184 -14.73 11.48 -3.30
CA PRO A 184 -15.04 12.76 -2.65
C PRO A 184 -15.31 12.61 -1.15
N THR A 185 -15.71 11.42 -0.70
CA THR A 185 -16.02 11.12 0.70
C THR A 185 -14.86 10.43 1.41
N ASN A 186 -13.73 10.18 0.72
CA ASN A 186 -12.62 9.37 1.24
C ASN A 186 -13.03 7.97 1.74
N ALA A 187 -14.20 7.47 1.32
CA ALA A 187 -14.73 6.17 1.73
C ALA A 187 -13.85 5.01 1.25
N LEU A 188 -13.21 5.17 0.09
CA LEU A 188 -12.29 4.16 -0.45
C LEU A 188 -10.92 4.31 0.21
N GLN A 189 -10.42 3.20 0.76
CA GLN A 189 -9.12 3.10 1.40
C GLN A 189 -8.35 1.89 0.84
N HIS A 190 -7.05 1.83 1.10
CA HIS A 190 -6.26 0.66 0.74
C HIS A 190 -6.56 -0.50 1.72
N ASP A 191 -6.71 -1.71 1.18
CA ASP A 191 -6.67 -2.93 1.98
C ASP A 191 -5.21 -3.18 2.42
N ILE A 192 -4.99 -3.12 3.73
CA ILE A 192 -3.72 -3.38 4.38
C ILE A 192 -3.89 -4.63 5.24
N LEU A 193 -3.59 -5.81 4.69
CA LEU A 193 -3.57 -7.09 5.40
C LEU A 193 -4.90 -7.53 6.03
N HIS A 194 -6.07 -7.02 5.59
CA HIS A 194 -7.34 -7.45 6.16
C HIS A 194 -7.83 -8.78 5.57
N THR A 195 -7.68 -8.94 4.25
CA THR A 195 -8.20 -10.10 3.52
C THR A 195 -7.12 -11.12 3.14
N SER A 196 -6.13 -10.74 2.32
CA SER A 196 -5.04 -11.62 1.86
C SER A 196 -3.82 -10.84 1.38
N LEU A 197 -2.68 -11.52 1.22
CA LEU A 197 -1.49 -10.92 0.63
C LEU A 197 -1.72 -10.54 -0.85
N SER A 198 -2.55 -11.30 -1.58
CA SER A 198 -2.95 -10.98 -2.96
C SER A 198 -3.84 -9.74 -3.05
N ALA A 199 -4.67 -9.49 -2.03
CA ALA A 199 -5.54 -8.32 -1.95
C ALA A 199 -4.83 -7.06 -1.42
N LEU A 200 -3.53 -7.12 -1.09
CA LEU A 200 -2.78 -5.98 -0.58
C LEU A 200 -2.84 -4.79 -1.55
N PHE A 201 -3.13 -3.60 -1.02
CA PHE A 201 -3.32 -2.35 -1.75
C PHE A 201 -4.45 -2.36 -2.78
N THR A 202 -5.37 -3.32 -2.72
CA THR A 202 -6.64 -3.22 -3.44
C THR A 202 -7.57 -2.22 -2.72
N PRO A 203 -8.48 -1.54 -3.44
CA PRO A 203 -9.43 -0.64 -2.81
C PRO A 203 -10.48 -1.42 -1.99
N GLN A 204 -10.79 -0.90 -0.81
CA GLN A 204 -11.92 -1.31 0.03
C GLN A 204 -12.73 -0.08 0.45
N LEU A 205 -14.03 -0.25 0.69
CA LEU A 205 -14.89 0.77 1.26
C LEU A 205 -14.88 0.66 2.79
N VAL A 206 -14.48 1.74 3.46
CA VAL A 206 -14.49 1.85 4.93
C VAL A 206 -15.58 2.83 5.33
N ALA A 207 -16.78 2.31 5.61
CA ALA A 207 -17.97 3.12 5.87
C ALA A 207 -17.80 4.09 7.04
N ARG A 208 -17.06 3.71 8.10
CA ARG A 208 -16.75 4.62 9.21
C ARG A 208 -15.94 5.86 8.80
N VAL A 209 -15.07 5.77 7.79
CA VAL A 209 -14.30 6.93 7.27
C VAL A 209 -15.20 7.82 6.42
N GLY A 210 -16.02 7.21 5.56
CA GLY A 210 -16.98 7.94 4.74
C GLY A 210 -17.90 7.00 3.97
N PRO A 211 -19.07 7.48 3.52
CA PRO A 211 -20.00 6.66 2.75
C PRO A 211 -19.71 6.67 1.24
N CYS A 212 -20.17 5.65 0.53
CA CYS A 212 -20.20 5.65 -0.94
C CYS A 212 -21.34 6.56 -1.45
N SER A 213 -21.00 7.77 -1.88
CA SER A 213 -21.99 8.77 -2.32
C SER A 213 -22.92 8.24 -3.40
N PHE A 214 -24.24 8.37 -3.19
CA PHE A 214 -25.28 7.78 -4.03
C PHE A 214 -25.21 8.25 -5.48
N ASN A 215 -24.92 9.54 -5.69
CA ASN A 215 -24.85 10.20 -6.99
C ASN A 215 -23.42 10.29 -7.57
N CYS A 216 -22.52 9.37 -7.17
CA CYS A 216 -21.14 9.35 -7.64
C CYS A 216 -20.77 7.99 -8.28
N ASN A 217 -20.06 8.03 -9.40
CA ASN A 217 -19.47 6.86 -10.08
C ASN A 217 -18.03 7.12 -10.58
N LEU A 218 -17.32 8.09 -9.99
CA LEU A 218 -15.98 8.51 -10.43
C LEU A 218 -14.94 7.39 -10.37
N CYS A 219 -15.00 6.52 -9.37
CA CYS A 219 -14.03 5.42 -9.18
C CYS A 219 -13.95 4.47 -10.40
N GLY A 220 -15.09 4.19 -11.05
CA GLY A 220 -15.14 3.39 -12.28
C GLY A 220 -14.66 4.16 -13.51
N ARG A 221 -14.89 5.49 -13.55
CA ARG A 221 -14.45 6.34 -14.67
C ARG A 221 -12.92 6.47 -14.75
N VAL A 222 -12.25 6.56 -13.59
CA VAL A 222 -10.79 6.72 -13.52
C VAL A 222 -10.01 5.40 -13.53
N CYS A 223 -10.68 4.24 -13.48
CA CYS A 223 -10.00 2.95 -13.40
C CYS A 223 -9.41 2.55 -14.78
N PRO A 224 -8.08 2.54 -14.96
CA PRO A 224 -7.48 2.26 -16.27
C PRO A 224 -7.59 0.78 -16.66
N SER A 225 -7.57 -0.14 -15.69
CA SER A 225 -7.63 -1.58 -15.94
C SER A 225 -9.04 -2.15 -16.02
N GLY A 226 -10.07 -1.34 -15.76
CA GLY A 226 -11.45 -1.82 -15.69
C GLY A 226 -11.73 -2.80 -14.53
N ALA A 227 -10.83 -2.85 -13.54
CA ALA A 227 -11.05 -3.62 -12.31
C ALA A 227 -12.29 -3.14 -11.56
N ILE A 228 -12.49 -1.82 -11.49
CA ILE A 228 -13.78 -1.21 -11.15
C ILE A 228 -14.47 -0.87 -12.48
N PRO A 229 -15.63 -1.45 -12.79
CA PRO A 229 -16.30 -1.20 -14.06
C PRO A 229 -16.82 0.24 -14.16
N LYS A 230 -16.91 0.74 -15.40
CA LYS A 230 -17.51 2.04 -15.71
C LYS A 230 -19.03 1.97 -15.62
N LEU A 231 -19.57 1.95 -14.41
CA LEU A 231 -21.02 1.93 -14.18
C LEU A 231 -21.64 3.29 -14.49
N THR A 232 -22.80 3.30 -15.15
CA THR A 232 -23.66 4.50 -15.18
C THR A 232 -24.26 4.75 -13.79
N LEU A 233 -24.70 5.98 -13.51
CA LEU A 233 -25.29 6.31 -12.21
C LEU A 233 -26.51 5.43 -11.89
N LYS A 234 -27.39 5.21 -12.87
CA LYS A 234 -28.59 4.37 -12.71
C LYS A 234 -28.25 2.94 -12.30
N ILE A 235 -27.20 2.36 -12.88
CA ILE A 235 -26.75 1.01 -12.53
C ILE A 235 -26.09 1.01 -11.15
N LYS A 236 -25.19 1.97 -10.89
CA LYS A 236 -24.50 2.13 -9.61
C LYS A 236 -25.46 2.24 -8.44
N GLN A 237 -26.54 3.01 -8.58
CA GLN A 237 -27.55 3.22 -7.55
C GLN A 237 -28.31 1.94 -7.16
N LYS A 238 -28.32 0.92 -8.03
CA LYS A 238 -28.91 -0.39 -7.79
C LYS A 238 -27.86 -1.48 -7.47
N THR A 239 -26.58 -1.15 -7.57
CA THR A 239 -25.50 -2.12 -7.38
C THR A 239 -25.27 -2.35 -5.90
N ARG A 240 -25.47 -3.59 -5.44
CA ARG A 240 -25.24 -3.98 -4.05
C ARG A 240 -23.74 -4.19 -3.83
N MET A 241 -23.17 -3.50 -2.85
CA MET A 241 -21.77 -3.65 -2.41
C MET A 241 -21.67 -4.45 -1.11
N GLY A 242 -22.71 -4.40 -0.29
CA GLY A 242 -22.77 -4.98 1.03
C GLY A 242 -24.17 -4.90 1.62
N GLN A 243 -24.32 -5.38 2.85
CA GLN A 243 -25.55 -5.44 3.61
C GLN A 243 -25.35 -4.79 4.97
N ALA A 244 -26.24 -3.87 5.34
CA ALA A 244 -26.25 -3.30 6.69
C ALA A 244 -26.96 -4.23 7.68
N GLU A 245 -26.43 -4.31 8.90
CA GLU A 245 -26.98 -5.08 10.02
C GLU A 245 -26.94 -4.23 11.30
N ILE A 246 -28.02 -4.27 12.09
CA ILE A 246 -28.15 -3.51 13.33
C ILE A 246 -27.79 -4.40 14.53
N VAL A 247 -26.81 -3.95 15.30
CA VAL A 247 -26.45 -4.52 16.59
C VAL A 247 -27.42 -3.97 17.63
N ARG A 248 -28.51 -4.69 17.87
CA ARG A 248 -29.60 -4.26 18.77
C ARG A 248 -29.13 -3.96 20.19
N ALA A 249 -28.07 -4.64 20.66
CA ALA A 249 -27.51 -4.46 22.00
C ALA A 249 -26.87 -3.08 22.23
N THR A 250 -26.46 -2.37 21.18
CA THR A 250 -25.80 -1.05 21.28
C THR A 250 -26.59 0.06 20.60
N CYS A 251 -27.67 -0.26 19.89
CA CYS A 251 -28.48 0.73 19.21
C CYS A 251 -29.34 1.49 20.22
N LEU A 252 -29.12 2.81 20.33
CA LEU A 252 -29.86 3.70 21.24
C LEU A 252 -31.37 3.51 21.15
N SER A 253 -31.90 3.39 19.93
CA SER A 253 -33.34 3.20 19.74
C SER A 253 -33.86 1.83 20.18
N TRP A 254 -33.03 0.78 20.08
CA TRP A 254 -33.35 -0.52 20.65
C TRP A 254 -33.23 -0.56 22.18
N LEU A 255 -32.48 0.39 22.76
CA LEU A 255 -32.29 0.61 24.19
C LEU A 255 -33.28 1.61 24.81
N GLY A 256 -34.25 2.12 24.04
CA GLY A 256 -35.32 2.99 24.56
C GLY A 256 -35.26 4.46 24.17
N GLU A 257 -34.27 4.87 23.36
CA GLU A 257 -34.22 6.23 22.81
C GLU A 257 -35.00 6.36 21.49
N THR A 258 -35.18 7.57 20.97
CA THR A 258 -35.89 7.82 19.70
C THR A 258 -34.96 8.05 18.51
N CYS A 259 -33.69 7.65 18.60
CA CYS A 259 -32.69 7.90 17.56
C CYS A 259 -32.99 7.19 16.23
N MET A 260 -33.16 7.95 15.14
CA MET A 260 -33.44 7.44 13.79
C MET A 260 -32.50 8.00 12.70
N LEU A 261 -31.32 8.50 13.09
CA LEU A 261 -30.34 9.11 12.17
C LEU A 261 -30.01 8.24 10.95
N CYS A 262 -29.89 6.92 11.14
CA CYS A 262 -29.56 6.01 10.05
C CYS A 262 -30.67 5.95 8.97
N GLN A 263 -31.94 6.06 9.36
CA GLN A 263 -33.07 6.16 8.42
C GLN A 263 -33.03 7.49 7.67
N GLU A 264 -32.81 8.61 8.38
CA GLU A 264 -32.82 9.95 7.80
C GLU A 264 -31.77 10.08 6.70
N VAL A 265 -30.54 9.63 6.95
CA VAL A 265 -29.43 9.73 5.99
C VAL A 265 -29.45 8.68 4.88
N CYS A 266 -30.31 7.65 4.96
CA CYS A 266 -30.32 6.59 3.96
C CYS A 266 -30.64 7.19 2.57
N PRO A 267 -29.75 7.07 1.57
CA PRO A 267 -29.90 7.81 0.33
C PRO A 267 -30.79 7.11 -0.71
N THR A 268 -31.25 5.87 -0.45
CA THR A 268 -32.10 5.15 -1.39
C THR A 268 -33.49 5.80 -1.45
N PRO A 269 -34.17 5.81 -2.62
CA PRO A 269 -35.43 6.53 -2.79
C PRO A 269 -36.53 6.13 -1.80
N THR A 270 -36.64 4.82 -1.52
CA THR A 270 -37.64 4.25 -0.59
C THR A 270 -37.10 4.01 0.82
N LYS A 271 -35.86 4.42 1.11
CA LYS A 271 -35.11 4.15 2.36
C LYS A 271 -34.98 2.65 2.66
N ALA A 272 -33.75 2.16 2.67
CA ALA A 272 -33.47 0.76 3.04
C ALA A 272 -33.56 0.50 4.55
N ILE A 273 -33.78 1.53 5.36
CA ILE A 273 -33.96 1.43 6.80
C ILE A 273 -35.40 1.82 7.09
N ILE A 274 -36.19 0.83 7.52
CA ILE A 274 -37.61 0.97 7.80
C ILE A 274 -37.83 1.14 9.30
N THR A 275 -38.93 1.81 9.64
CA THR A 275 -39.32 2.02 11.03
C THR A 275 -40.24 0.91 11.52
N ARG A 276 -39.85 0.22 12.59
CA ARG A 276 -40.66 -0.77 13.28
C ARG A 276 -41.09 -0.24 14.64
N HIS A 277 -42.40 -0.21 14.88
CA HIS A 277 -42.93 0.17 16.19
C HIS A 277 -42.99 -1.05 17.10
N ARG A 278 -42.31 -1.00 18.25
CA ARG A 278 -42.26 -2.11 19.21
C ARG A 278 -43.52 -2.14 20.08
N ARG A 279 -44.64 -2.61 19.52
CA ARG A 279 -45.95 -2.64 20.22
C ARG A 279 -46.01 -3.64 21.39
N ASN A 280 -45.19 -4.70 21.34
CA ASN A 280 -45.22 -5.81 22.31
C ASN A 280 -43.94 -5.90 23.17
N HIS A 281 -43.09 -4.86 23.22
CA HIS A 281 -41.92 -4.90 24.09
C HIS A 281 -42.29 -4.49 25.52
N PRO A 282 -41.90 -5.27 26.56
CA PRO A 282 -42.30 -5.01 27.94
C PRO A 282 -41.87 -3.64 28.47
N GLU A 283 -40.69 -3.14 28.07
CA GLU A 283 -40.13 -1.87 28.57
C GLU A 283 -40.20 -0.70 27.58
N PHE A 284 -40.32 -0.95 26.27
CA PHE A 284 -40.10 0.05 25.22
C PHE A 284 -41.28 0.13 24.25
N LYS A 285 -42.49 0.14 24.82
CA LYS A 285 -43.74 0.09 24.06
C LYS A 285 -43.93 1.35 23.22
N GLY A 286 -44.07 1.18 21.91
CA GLY A 286 -44.37 2.27 20.97
C GLY A 286 -43.15 3.06 20.49
N ILE A 287 -41.95 2.78 20.99
CA ILE A 287 -40.73 3.43 20.53
C ILE A 287 -40.39 2.94 19.11
N PRO A 288 -40.14 3.86 18.14
CA PRO A 288 -39.73 3.49 16.80
C PRO A 288 -38.32 2.93 16.83
N ALA A 289 -38.12 1.77 16.20
CA ALA A 289 -36.83 1.11 16.06
C ALA A 289 -36.46 0.89 14.59
N PRO A 290 -35.20 1.13 14.20
CA PRO A 290 -34.75 0.89 12.83
C PRO A 290 -34.62 -0.62 12.57
N GLU A 291 -35.05 -1.03 11.39
CA GLU A 291 -34.84 -2.36 10.82
C GLU A 291 -34.34 -2.21 9.38
N VAL A 292 -33.41 -3.06 8.94
CA VAL A 292 -32.83 -2.96 7.59
C VAL A 292 -33.60 -3.86 6.65
N ASP A 293 -34.18 -3.26 5.61
CA ASP A 293 -34.69 -4.00 4.45
C ASP A 293 -33.50 -4.48 3.61
N LYS A 294 -33.36 -5.79 3.49
CA LYS A 294 -32.25 -6.41 2.77
C LYS A 294 -32.37 -6.12 1.27
N ASP A 295 -33.55 -6.17 0.68
CA ASP A 295 -33.71 -6.06 -0.77
C ASP A 295 -33.41 -4.65 -1.29
N LEU A 296 -33.64 -3.64 -0.46
CA LEU A 296 -33.34 -2.24 -0.78
C LEU A 296 -31.90 -1.82 -0.42
N CYS A 297 -31.23 -2.55 0.47
CA CYS A 297 -29.90 -2.17 0.94
C CYS A 297 -28.84 -2.39 -0.14
N ILE A 298 -28.10 -1.33 -0.48
CA ILE A 298 -26.97 -1.38 -1.43
C ILE A 298 -25.60 -1.39 -0.75
N GLY A 299 -25.53 -1.31 0.58
CA GLY A 299 -24.27 -1.34 1.33
C GLY A 299 -23.42 -0.07 1.19
N CYS A 300 -24.04 1.10 1.04
CA CYS A 300 -23.33 2.37 0.81
C CYS A 300 -22.62 2.96 2.05
N GLY A 301 -22.94 2.51 3.26
CA GLY A 301 -22.24 2.94 4.48
C GLY A 301 -22.71 4.24 5.13
N TYR A 302 -23.69 4.96 4.57
CA TYR A 302 -24.22 6.21 5.19
C TYR A 302 -24.69 6.01 6.63
N CYS A 303 -25.36 4.90 6.91
CA CYS A 303 -25.88 4.59 8.24
C CYS A 303 -24.78 4.30 9.28
N GLU A 304 -23.72 3.59 8.89
CA GLU A 304 -22.58 3.31 9.78
C GLU A 304 -21.75 4.57 10.03
N ASN A 305 -21.57 5.40 9.00
CA ASN A 305 -20.81 6.65 9.09
C ASN A 305 -21.46 7.65 10.06
N ILE A 306 -22.78 7.85 9.98
CA ILE A 306 -23.50 8.81 10.83
C ILE A 306 -23.74 8.30 12.25
N CYS A 307 -23.55 7.01 12.52
CA CYS A 307 -23.93 6.42 13.80
C CYS A 307 -23.15 7.08 14.95
N PRO A 308 -23.84 7.68 15.94
CA PRO A 308 -23.19 8.40 17.04
C PRO A 308 -22.58 7.46 18.09
N VAL A 309 -22.90 6.16 18.03
CA VAL A 309 -22.38 5.14 18.95
C VAL A 309 -21.02 4.64 18.45
N ASP A 310 -20.10 4.39 19.37
CA ASP A 310 -18.80 3.77 19.07
C ASP A 310 -18.56 2.55 19.99
N PRO A 311 -18.40 1.33 19.45
CA PRO A 311 -18.48 0.97 18.04
C PRO A 311 -19.89 1.18 17.44
N PRO A 312 -20.01 1.41 16.12
CA PRO A 312 -21.29 1.72 15.49
C PRO A 312 -22.31 0.58 15.69
N ALA A 313 -23.52 0.98 16.06
CA ALA A 313 -24.65 0.08 16.30
C ALA A 313 -25.32 -0.42 15.00
N ILE A 314 -24.89 0.07 13.85
CA ILE A 314 -25.24 -0.45 12.53
C ILE A 314 -23.95 -0.59 11.73
N LYS A 315 -23.67 -1.80 11.23
CA LYS A 315 -22.45 -2.13 10.50
C LYS A 315 -22.79 -2.66 9.13
N VAL A 316 -21.97 -2.31 8.14
CA VAL A 316 -22.10 -2.84 6.78
C VAL A 316 -21.11 -3.99 6.61
N HIS A 317 -21.63 -5.11 6.12
CA HIS A 317 -20.88 -6.33 5.83
C HIS A 317 -20.82 -6.56 4.31
N PRO A 318 -19.79 -7.22 3.77
CA PRO A 318 -19.77 -7.64 2.37
C PRO A 318 -20.88 -8.67 2.09
N LEU A 319 -21.31 -8.78 0.83
CA LEU A 319 -22.41 -9.67 0.44
C LEU A 319 -22.09 -11.16 0.63
N GLU A 320 -20.81 -11.55 0.55
CA GLU A 320 -20.34 -12.93 0.79
C GLU A 320 -20.39 -13.34 2.29
N PHE A 321 -20.92 -12.49 3.16
CA PHE A 321 -21.07 -12.77 4.59
C PHE A 321 -22.30 -13.64 4.92
N GLN A 322 -23.16 -13.96 3.94
CA GLN A 322 -24.32 -14.87 4.09
C GLN A 322 -23.99 -16.31 3.72
#